data_AF-A0A517NIT3-F1
#
_entry.id   AF-A0A517NIT3-F1
#
_cell.length_a   1.000
_cell.length_b   1.000
_cell.length_c   1.000
_cell.angle_alpha   90.00
_cell.angle_beta   90.00
_cell.angle_gamma   90.00
#
_symmetry.space_group_name_H-M   'P 1'
#
loop_
_entity.id
_entity.type
_entity.pdbx_description
1 polymer ?
#
loop_
_entity_poly.entity_id
_entity_poly.type
_entity_poly.pdbx_seq_one_letter_code
_entity_poly.pdbx_strand_id
1 'polypeptide(L)'
;MPLLQVFPAAMIEPIAESFRQLITRWIVAPRRIILGALRATELTKHHSAYHRLFAIARWPIDQVGLKMFDLVVNDTLVHKTGLKVYGVGTHRDACQSSS
;
A
#
# COMPACT_ATOMS: atom_id res chain seq x y z
N MET A 1 12.18 9.51 -5.55
CA MET A 1 10.86 8.97 -5.13
C MET A 1 10.70 9.10 -3.61
N PRO A 2 10.46 10.32 -3.08
CA PRO A 2 10.43 10.57 -1.63
C PRO A 2 9.29 9.83 -0.91
N LEU A 3 8.14 9.66 -1.56
CA LEU A 3 6.97 8.95 -1.00
C LEU A 3 7.28 7.50 -0.61
N LEU A 4 8.05 6.80 -1.45
CA LEU A 4 8.38 5.40 -1.24
C LEU A 4 9.40 5.20 -0.12
N GLN A 5 10.16 6.23 0.25
CA GLN A 5 11.17 6.16 1.33
C GLN A 5 10.56 6.24 2.73
N VAL A 6 9.32 6.74 2.84
CA VAL A 6 8.60 6.87 4.11
C VAL A 6 8.36 5.50 4.76
N PHE A 7 8.10 4.46 3.97
CA PHE A 7 7.81 3.12 4.47
C PHE A 7 9.07 2.33 4.86
N PRO A 8 10.12 2.21 4.02
CA PRO A 8 11.37 1.53 4.38
C PRO A 8 12.06 2.11 5.61
N ALA A 9 11.99 3.43 5.81
CA ALA A 9 12.61 4.11 6.95
C ALA A 9 12.05 3.66 8.31
N ALA A 10 10.90 2.99 8.32
CA ALA A 10 10.25 2.51 9.52
C ALA A 10 10.06 0.98 9.54
N MET A 11 10.69 0.27 8.59
CA MET A 11 10.71 -1.18 8.47
C MET A 11 12.12 -1.73 8.78
N ILE A 12 12.19 -3.02 9.15
CA ILE A 12 13.47 -3.74 9.33
C ILE A 12 14.02 -4.14 7.95
N GLU A 13 15.34 -4.12 7.77
CA GLU A 13 16.05 -4.24 6.48
C GLU A 13 15.57 -5.36 5.52
N PRO A 14 15.32 -6.64 5.93
CA PRO A 14 14.87 -7.65 4.98
C PRO A 14 13.42 -7.43 4.52
N ILE A 15 12.60 -6.74 5.33
CA ILE A 15 11.21 -6.38 5.01
C ILE A 15 11.19 -5.16 4.09
N ALA A 16 12.01 -4.16 4.39
CA ALA A 16 12.18 -2.96 3.58
C ALA A 16 12.59 -3.29 2.14
N GLU A 17 13.52 -4.23 1.96
CA GLU A 17 13.96 -4.65 0.62
C GLU A 17 12.85 -5.40 -0.13
N SER A 18 12.16 -6.33 0.54
CA SER A 18 10.98 -7.00 -0.04
C SER A 18 9.87 -6.02 -0.43
N PHE A 19 9.69 -4.94 0.34
CA PHE A 19 8.73 -3.88 0.04
C PHE A 19 9.12 -3.11 -1.23
N ARG A 20 10.38 -2.65 -1.33
CA ARG A 20 10.88 -1.93 -2.52
C ARG A 20 10.75 -2.76 -3.78
N GLN A 21 11.10 -4.05 -3.72
CA GLN A 21 10.94 -4.97 -4.84
C GLN A 21 9.47 -5.13 -5.24
N LEU A 22 8.57 -5.32 -4.26
CA LEU A 22 7.15 -5.47 -4.52
C LEU A 22 6.54 -4.22 -5.16
N ILE A 23 6.77 -3.03 -4.59
CA ILE A 23 6.16 -1.79 -5.08
C ILE A 23 6.69 -1.41 -6.45
N THR A 24 8.00 -1.50 -6.68
CA THR A 24 8.60 -1.22 -8.00
C THR A 24 7.95 -2.07 -9.09
N ARG A 25 7.75 -3.36 -8.81
CA ARG A 25 7.08 -4.29 -9.74
C ARG A 25 5.58 -4.00 -9.88
N TRP A 26 4.93 -3.61 -8.79
CA TRP A 26 3.50 -3.32 -8.77
C TRP A 26 3.15 -2.08 -9.60
N ILE A 27 4.02 -1.06 -9.61
CA ILE A 27 3.87 0.15 -10.43
C ILE A 27 3.82 -0.19 -11.93
N VAL A 28 4.62 -1.15 -12.38
CA VAL A 28 4.68 -1.56 -13.80
C VAL A 28 3.73 -2.72 -14.15
N ALA A 29 3.10 -3.36 -13.16
CA ALA A 29 2.27 -4.54 -13.39
C ALA A 29 0.90 -4.20 -14.03
N PRO A 30 0.46 -4.90 -15.08
CA PRO A 30 -0.82 -4.62 -15.75
C PRO A 30 -2.03 -4.78 -14.83
N ARG A 31 -1.94 -5.66 -13.82
CA ARG A 31 -2.91 -5.76 -12.73
C ARG A 31 -2.24 -5.42 -11.42
N ARG A 32 -2.86 -4.49 -10.68
CA ARG A 32 -2.40 -4.02 -9.37
C ARG A 32 -2.68 -5.02 -8.23
N ILE A 33 -2.33 -6.29 -8.45
CA ILE A 33 -2.41 -7.37 -7.44
C ILE A 33 -0.99 -7.91 -7.17
N ILE A 34 -0.76 -8.54 -5.99
CA ILE A 34 0.57 -9.05 -5.60
C ILE A 34 1.12 -10.01 -6.66
N LEU A 35 0.34 -11.00 -7.10
CA LEU A 35 0.73 -11.92 -8.17
C LEU A 35 1.02 -11.22 -9.51
N GLY A 36 0.33 -10.11 -9.79
CA GLY A 36 0.57 -9.28 -10.97
C GLY A 36 1.92 -8.59 -10.90
N ALA A 37 2.28 -8.06 -9.73
CA ALA A 37 3.62 -7.54 -9.47
C ALA A 37 4.68 -8.65 -9.60
N LEU A 38 4.43 -9.85 -9.11
CA LEU A 38 5.38 -10.96 -9.24
C LEU A 38 5.59 -11.43 -10.69
N ARG A 39 4.61 -11.21 -11.58
CA ARG A 39 4.72 -11.55 -13.01
C ARG A 39 5.46 -10.50 -13.85
N ALA A 40 5.69 -9.31 -13.31
CA ALA A 40 6.30 -8.21 -14.07
C ALA A 40 7.81 -8.40 -14.30
N THR A 41 8.50 -9.21 -13.48
CA THR A 41 9.94 -9.49 -13.57
C THR A 41 10.27 -10.85 -12.92
N GLU A 42 11.50 -11.34 -13.06
CA GLU A 42 11.96 -12.58 -12.42
C GLU A 42 11.80 -12.57 -10.89
N LEU A 43 11.42 -13.72 -10.33
CA LEU A 43 11.07 -13.89 -8.92
C LEU A 43 12.32 -14.18 -8.08
N THR A 44 12.62 -13.33 -7.10
CA THR A 44 13.80 -13.46 -6.21
C THR A 44 13.51 -14.23 -4.93
N LYS A 45 12.23 -14.35 -4.53
CA LYS A 45 11.77 -15.04 -3.32
C LYS A 45 10.47 -15.79 -3.60
N HIS A 46 10.17 -16.83 -2.83
CA HIS A 46 8.88 -17.50 -2.96
C HIS A 46 7.70 -16.54 -2.73
N HIS A 47 6.61 -16.69 -3.49
CA HIS A 47 5.49 -15.74 -3.48
C HIS A 47 4.89 -15.49 -2.08
N SER A 48 4.88 -16.50 -1.21
CA SER A 48 4.39 -16.38 0.17
C SER A 48 5.17 -15.36 1.00
N ALA A 49 6.44 -15.10 0.69
CA ALA A 49 7.24 -14.09 1.37
C ALA A 49 6.66 -12.68 1.21
N TYR A 50 6.06 -12.39 0.05
CA TYR A 50 5.43 -11.09 -0.22
C TYR A 50 4.06 -10.96 0.44
N HIS A 51 3.33 -12.06 0.64
CA HIS A 51 2.12 -12.07 1.48
C HIS A 51 2.46 -11.89 2.96
N ARG A 52 3.54 -12.54 3.42
CA ARG A 52 4.04 -12.45 4.80
C ARG A 52 4.49 -11.02 5.16
N LEU A 53 4.97 -10.25 4.18
CA LEU A 53 5.27 -8.83 4.36
C LEU A 53 4.06 -8.06 4.91
N PHE A 54 2.88 -8.24 4.32
CA PHE A 54 1.67 -7.56 4.81
C PHE A 54 1.18 -8.07 6.17
N ALA A 55 1.47 -9.34 6.49
CA ALA A 55 1.05 -9.94 7.75
C ALA A 55 1.96 -9.59 8.94
N ILE A 56 3.27 -9.35 8.71
CA ILE A 56 4.28 -9.26 9.78
C ILE A 56 4.94 -7.88 9.87
N ALA A 57 5.01 -7.13 8.77
CA ALA A 57 5.62 -5.81 8.82
C ALA A 57 4.87 -4.92 9.82
N ARG A 58 5.61 -4.20 10.65
CA ARG A 58 5.04 -3.08 11.40
C ARG A 58 4.73 -1.99 10.39
N TRP A 59 3.47 -1.58 10.32
CA TRP A 59 3.02 -0.48 9.48
C TRP A 59 2.83 0.74 10.39
N PRO A 60 3.78 1.69 10.41
CA PRO A 60 3.71 2.86 11.29
C PRO A 60 2.79 3.88 10.63
N ILE A 61 1.49 3.61 10.70
CA ILE A 61 0.44 4.39 10.04
C ILE A 61 0.53 5.87 10.44
N ASP A 62 0.87 6.19 11.68
CA ASP A 62 1.01 7.58 12.13
C ASP A 62 2.19 8.28 11.45
N GLN A 63 3.37 7.65 11.40
CA GLN A 63 4.56 8.25 10.78
C GLN A 63 4.42 8.36 9.26
N VAL A 64 3.80 7.36 8.64
CA VAL A 64 3.51 7.35 7.21
C VAL A 64 2.43 8.38 6.89
N GLY A 65 1.34 8.37 7.66
CA GLY A 65 0.19 9.23 7.48
C GLY A 65 0.55 10.70 7.60
N LEU A 66 1.34 11.08 8.62
CA LEU A 66 1.83 12.45 8.78
C LEU A 66 2.69 12.91 7.58
N LYS A 67 3.60 12.06 7.10
CA LYS A 67 4.43 12.39 5.92
C LYS A 67 3.64 12.40 4.61
N MET A 68 2.51 11.70 4.55
CA MET A 68 1.59 11.70 3.41
C MET A 68 0.56 12.83 3.48
N PHE A 69 0.30 13.38 4.66
CA PHE A 69 -0.74 14.40 4.88
C PHE A 69 -0.48 15.62 4.00
N ASP A 70 0.76 16.07 3.91
CA ASP A 70 1.17 17.18 3.04
C ASP A 70 1.02 16.87 1.54
N LEU A 71 0.88 15.60 1.17
CA LEU A 71 0.83 15.13 -0.22
C LEU A 71 -0.59 14.74 -0.69
N VAL A 72 -1.49 14.38 0.24
CA VAL A 72 -2.82 13.84 -0.05
C VAL A 72 -3.87 14.62 0.73
N VAL A 73 -4.14 15.85 0.28
CA VAL A 73 -5.17 16.75 0.86
C VAL A 73 -6.51 16.54 0.15
N ASN A 74 -6.90 15.29 -0.10
CA ASN A 74 -8.18 14.97 -0.72
C ASN A 74 -8.81 13.75 -0.05
N ASP A 75 -10.10 13.83 0.26
CA ASP A 75 -10.87 12.69 0.73
C ASP A 75 -11.00 11.68 -0.42
N THR A 76 -10.31 10.55 -0.29
CA THR A 76 -10.33 9.47 -1.28
C THR A 76 -11.02 8.25 -0.70
N LEU A 77 -12.30 8.11 -1.02
CA LEU A 77 -13.08 6.96 -0.61
C LEU A 77 -12.71 5.75 -1.47
N VAL A 78 -12.20 4.70 -0.82
CA VAL A 78 -11.97 3.41 -1.47
C VAL A 78 -13.18 2.53 -1.25
N HIS A 79 -13.80 2.07 -2.33
CA HIS A 79 -14.83 1.04 -2.26
C HIS A 79 -14.20 -0.28 -1.80
N LYS A 80 -14.72 -0.85 -0.71
CA LYS A 80 -14.19 -2.08 -0.11
C LYS A 80 -15.35 -3.07 0.08
N THR A 81 -15.13 -4.34 -0.24
CA THR A 81 -16.10 -5.42 -0.09
C THR A 81 -15.46 -6.63 0.59
N GLY A 82 -16.28 -7.46 1.22
CA GLY A 82 -15.87 -8.73 1.84
C GLY A 82 -16.16 -8.81 3.33
N LEU A 83 -16.17 -10.04 3.85
CA LEU A 83 -16.53 -10.36 5.24
C LEU A 83 -15.69 -9.59 6.28
N LYS A 84 -14.40 -9.37 6.00
CA LYS A 84 -13.51 -8.62 6.91
C LYS A 84 -13.75 -7.11 6.92
N VAL A 85 -14.57 -6.59 6.01
CA VAL A 85 -14.91 -5.17 5.89
C VAL A 85 -16.40 -4.93 6.17
N TYR A 86 -17.17 -5.99 6.41
CA TYR A 86 -18.57 -5.89 6.79
C TYR A 86 -18.71 -5.10 8.10
N GLY A 87 -19.52 -4.03 8.08
CA GLY A 87 -19.70 -3.12 9.21
C GLY A 87 -18.73 -1.92 9.26
N VAL A 88 -17.74 -1.86 8.37
CA VAL A 88 -16.92 -0.64 8.21
C VAL A 88 -17.72 0.38 7.40
N GLY A 89 -18.21 1.42 8.06
CA GLY A 89 -18.89 2.53 7.42
C GLY A 89 -17.92 3.43 6.66
N THR A 90 -18.34 3.93 5.50
CA THR A 90 -17.66 5.01 4.80
C THR A 90 -18.50 6.27 4.96
N HIS A 91 -17.98 7.28 5.67
CA HIS A 91 -18.62 8.58 5.73
C HIS A 91 -18.44 9.25 4.36
N ARG A 92 -19.55 9.63 3.73
CA ARG A 92 -19.54 10.49 2.54
C ARG A 92 -19.88 11.88 3.00
N ASP A 93 -18.96 12.81 2.81
CA ASP A 93 -19.31 14.21 2.99
C ASP A 93 -20.30 14.62 1.89
N ALA A 94 -21.37 15.33 2.27
CA ALA A 94 -22.42 15.73 1.34
C ALA A 94 -21.99 16.93 0.47
N CYS A 95 -20.90 17.60 0.85
CA CYS A 95 -20.29 18.67 0.07
C CYS A 95 -19.59 18.09 -1.16
N GLN A 96 -20.36 17.82 -2.21
CA GLN A 96 -19.80 17.73 -3.55
C GLN A 96 -19.17 19.10 -3.87
N SER A 97 -17.89 19.12 -4.17
CA SER A 97 -17.20 20.29 -4.71
C SER A 97 -17.92 20.74 -5.98
N SER A 98 -18.74 21.77 -5.88
CA SER A 98 -19.31 22.50 -7.01
C SER A 98 -18.18 23.27 -7.69
N SER A 99 -17.87 22.89 -8.92
CA SER A 99 -17.11 23.68 -9.88
C SER A 99 -17.91 23.79 -11.16
#